data_AF-A0A0A8JZ77-F1
#
_entry.id   AF-A0A0A8JZ77-F1
#
_cell.length_a   1.000
_cell.length_b   1.000
_cell.length_c   1.000
_cell.angle_alpha   90.00
_cell.angle_beta   90.00
_cell.angle_gamma   90.00
#
_symmetry.space_group_name_H-M   'P 1'
#
loop_
_entity.id
_entity.type
_entity.pdbx_description
1 polymer ?
#
loop_
_entity_poly.entity_id
_entity_poly.type
_entity_poly.pdbx_seq_one_letter_code
_entity_poly.pdbx_strand_id
1 'polypeptide(L)'
;MNQAKAQTSETAPVALFVYNRVDHAQATLEALRGNARASETDLYVFSDGPKTDADRAAVESVRALLENVDGFRSVTVNARPENIGLAQSIIGGVTEIVERHGRVIVIEDDLVTHPATLTYFNTMLDRFENHAGVFSISAYSHPANVMPVPADYDYDVYAIPRMQCWGWATWHNRWEKADFAVPDFDEFNSSASATAAYAHWIGADSLDTLRACMRGERDVWACRWVYTHFRHHAVCICPTQSLVDNTGLDGSGSNCGVRPEFKHTLDTLKMTDWRTPETAFVDPRIFDAFMAVMDPRRKRARASGAAQYGFDPAPRPSAAARAAYWARRPRQLLRRIRERAGFAGGVSLSQVEARHKALSAPPSAPLIRLGTDYGGWWLPQTGLSADDVVVSAGAGEDISFDVEVAKRFGCRIVVLDPTPRAIAHFEATKDAIATGAPAPINNAAAVFYEADSETLSRIAFRPWGLWRKNETLKFHAPANAGSVSHSAVNLQNTDDGFDAECVSLDELMRREDIDNISVLKMDIEGAEFAVLDRLVDSSLRPKILLVEFHPGDSDAERTGKAQTLATLGKLYDVGYRLVRYRGWDYVLEYQRETD
;
A
#
# COMPACT_ATOMS: atom_id res chain seq x y z
N MET A 1 -17.12 37.67 18.82
CA MET A 1 -16.76 36.71 19.89
C MET A 1 -17.52 35.42 19.62
N ASN A 2 -16.85 34.42 19.03
CA ASN A 2 -17.29 33.04 19.14
C ASN A 2 -16.05 32.26 19.58
N GLN A 3 -16.14 31.75 20.80
CA GLN A 3 -15.06 31.11 21.52
C GLN A 3 -14.56 29.91 20.74
N ALA A 4 -13.26 29.89 20.44
CA ALA A 4 -12.54 28.68 20.15
C ALA A 4 -12.76 27.72 21.34
N LYS A 5 -13.45 26.60 21.12
CA LYS A 5 -13.41 25.49 22.07
C LYS A 5 -11.96 25.05 22.15
N ALA A 6 -11.32 25.34 23.28
CA ALA A 6 -10.06 24.71 23.65
C ALA A 6 -10.31 23.20 23.72
N GLN A 7 -9.74 22.46 22.77
CA GLN A 7 -9.78 21.01 22.73
C GLN A 7 -8.82 20.51 23.81
N THR A 8 -9.33 20.22 25.01
CA THR A 8 -8.58 19.48 26.02
C THR A 8 -8.36 18.08 25.48
N SER A 9 -7.13 17.68 25.11
CA SER A 9 -6.90 16.32 24.62
C SER A 9 -7.08 15.34 25.78
N GLU A 10 -8.12 14.51 25.68
CA GLU A 10 -8.50 13.55 26.71
C GLU A 10 -7.52 12.37 26.68
N THR A 11 -6.75 12.14 27.74
CA THR A 11 -5.81 11.02 27.84
C THR A 11 -6.45 9.68 27.50
N ALA A 12 -5.77 8.86 26.70
CA ALA A 12 -6.21 7.50 26.42
C ALA A 12 -6.28 6.67 27.72
N PRO A 13 -7.36 5.89 27.94
CA PRO A 13 -7.48 4.99 29.08
C PRO A 13 -6.46 3.85 28.97
N VAL A 14 -6.05 3.31 30.11
CA VAL A 14 -5.21 2.10 30.19
C VAL A 14 -6.10 0.90 30.50
N ALA A 15 -6.02 -0.14 29.68
CA ALA A 15 -6.53 -1.47 29.95
C ALA A 15 -5.37 -2.35 30.44
N LEU A 16 -5.36 -2.67 31.73
CA LEU A 16 -4.41 -3.56 32.38
C LEU A 16 -5.00 -4.96 32.50
N PHE A 17 -4.32 -5.97 31.97
CA PHE A 17 -4.73 -7.37 32.05
C PHE A 17 -3.87 -8.11 33.08
N VAL A 18 -4.52 -8.68 34.11
CA VAL A 18 -3.86 -9.39 35.22
C VAL A 18 -4.44 -10.78 35.42
N TYR A 19 -3.64 -11.70 35.96
CA TYR A 19 -4.11 -13.05 36.29
C TYR A 19 -3.73 -13.52 37.70
N ASN A 20 -2.62 -14.23 37.85
CA ASN A 20 -2.26 -14.96 39.08
C ASN A 20 -0.83 -14.67 39.56
N ARG A 21 -0.22 -13.57 39.10
CA ARG A 21 1.17 -13.18 39.41
C ARG A 21 1.22 -11.88 40.20
N VAL A 22 1.02 -11.95 41.52
CA VAL A 22 0.90 -10.77 42.39
C VAL A 22 2.13 -9.87 42.37
N ASP A 23 3.34 -10.42 42.40
CA ASP A 23 4.58 -9.61 42.41
C ASP A 23 4.78 -8.84 41.10
N HIS A 24 4.50 -9.49 39.96
CA HIS A 24 4.54 -8.82 38.65
C HIS A 24 3.45 -7.75 38.56
N ALA A 25 2.21 -8.08 38.93
CA ALA A 25 1.09 -7.14 38.91
C ALA A 25 1.39 -5.91 39.79
N GLN A 26 1.99 -6.11 40.97
CA GLN A 26 2.41 -5.03 41.84
C GLN A 26 3.48 -4.15 41.19
N ALA A 27 4.53 -4.74 40.63
CA ALA A 27 5.60 -4.00 39.96
C ALA A 27 5.08 -3.18 38.76
N THR A 28 4.19 -3.77 37.96
CA THR A 28 3.53 -3.10 36.82
C THR A 28 2.68 -1.92 37.28
N LEU A 29 1.86 -2.11 38.34
CA LEU A 29 1.03 -1.05 38.91
C LEU A 29 1.86 0.09 39.52
N GLU A 30 2.93 -0.24 40.24
CA GLU A 30 3.87 0.76 40.78
C GLU A 30 4.54 1.56 39.67
N ALA A 31 5.01 0.89 38.60
CA ALA A 31 5.61 1.56 37.46
C ALA A 31 4.61 2.46 36.71
N LEU A 32 3.40 1.97 36.45
CA LEU A 32 2.33 2.77 35.84
C LEU A 32 1.97 3.99 36.69
N ARG A 33 1.86 3.83 38.02
CA ARG A 33 1.60 4.93 38.95
C ARG A 33 2.71 5.99 38.93
N GLY A 34 3.95 5.56 38.69
CA GLY A 34 5.11 6.45 38.53
C GLY A 34 5.17 7.23 37.21
N ASN A 35 4.25 7.01 36.27
CA ASN A 35 4.24 7.74 35.01
C ASN A 35 3.77 9.19 35.16
N ALA A 36 4.35 10.10 34.38
CA ALA A 36 4.07 11.54 34.44
C ALA A 36 2.59 11.91 34.21
N ARG A 37 1.84 11.07 33.48
CA ARG A 37 0.41 11.27 33.18
C ARG A 37 -0.53 10.31 33.94
N ALA A 38 -0.03 9.56 34.93
CA ALA A 38 -0.83 8.56 35.63
C ALA A 38 -2.09 9.16 36.27
N SER A 39 -1.97 10.28 36.98
CA SER A 39 -3.10 10.97 37.63
C SER A 39 -4.13 11.54 36.66
N GLU A 40 -3.78 11.66 35.38
CA GLU A 40 -4.70 12.04 34.31
C GLU A 40 -5.34 10.84 33.63
N THR A 41 -4.87 9.61 33.82
CA THR A 41 -5.31 8.44 33.06
C THR A 41 -6.38 7.66 33.81
N ASP A 42 -7.43 7.24 33.11
CA ASP A 42 -8.39 6.25 33.61
C ASP A 42 -7.83 4.84 33.46
N LEU A 43 -7.80 4.08 34.55
CA LEU A 43 -7.29 2.71 34.60
C LEU A 43 -8.45 1.71 34.69
N TYR A 44 -8.52 0.82 33.70
CA TYR A 44 -9.41 -0.32 33.66
C TYR A 44 -8.58 -1.59 33.87
N VAL A 45 -8.88 -2.36 34.92
CA VAL A 45 -8.19 -3.60 35.23
C VAL A 45 -9.08 -4.78 34.93
N PHE A 46 -8.65 -5.66 34.03
CA PHE A 46 -9.33 -6.91 33.70
C PHE A 46 -8.64 -8.06 34.43
N SER A 47 -9.30 -8.63 35.43
CA SER A 47 -8.82 -9.78 36.19
C SER A 47 -9.65 -11.01 35.84
N ASP A 48 -9.02 -11.99 35.18
CA ASP A 48 -9.71 -13.22 34.81
C ASP A 48 -9.95 -14.14 36.03
N GLY A 49 -10.90 -15.08 35.92
CA GLY A 49 -11.15 -16.08 36.97
C GLY A 49 -10.06 -17.16 37.04
N PRO A 50 -9.95 -17.92 38.14
CA PRO A 50 -8.99 -19.03 38.25
C PRO A 50 -9.30 -20.11 37.21
N LYS A 51 -8.25 -20.66 36.56
CA LYS A 51 -8.39 -21.71 35.54
C LYS A 51 -8.55 -23.08 36.17
N THR A 52 -7.89 -23.26 37.31
CA THR A 52 -8.01 -24.43 38.18
C THR A 52 -8.20 -23.98 39.62
N ASP A 53 -8.65 -24.89 40.49
CA ASP A 53 -8.74 -24.59 41.93
C ASP A 53 -7.39 -24.21 42.55
N ALA A 54 -6.27 -24.69 41.98
CA ALA A 54 -4.94 -24.34 42.44
C ALA A 54 -4.59 -22.86 42.16
N ASP A 55 -5.17 -22.25 41.13
CA ASP A 55 -4.93 -20.85 40.78
C ASP A 55 -5.69 -19.88 41.69
N ARG A 56 -6.72 -20.36 42.41
CA ARG A 56 -7.67 -19.55 43.17
C ARG A 56 -7.00 -18.59 44.15
N ALA A 57 -6.10 -19.11 44.99
CA ALA A 57 -5.42 -18.29 46.01
C ALA A 57 -4.52 -17.22 45.38
N ALA A 58 -3.88 -17.53 44.25
CA ALA A 58 -3.01 -16.59 43.55
C ALA A 58 -3.81 -15.48 42.84
N VAL A 59 -4.94 -15.83 42.22
CA VAL A 59 -5.89 -14.84 41.64
C VAL A 59 -6.50 -13.96 42.73
N GLU A 60 -6.89 -14.53 43.87
CA GLU A 60 -7.42 -13.77 45.02
C GLU A 60 -6.37 -12.80 45.59
N SER A 61 -5.10 -13.21 45.64
CA SER A 61 -3.99 -12.34 46.07
C SER A 61 -3.80 -11.14 45.12
N VAL A 62 -3.90 -11.36 43.81
CA VAL A 62 -3.90 -10.26 42.82
C VAL A 62 -5.11 -9.36 43.03
N ARG A 63 -6.31 -9.90 43.27
CA ARG A 63 -7.52 -9.07 43.47
C ARG A 63 -7.45 -8.24 44.75
N ALA A 64 -6.91 -8.77 45.83
CA ALA A 64 -6.68 -8.03 47.06
C ALA A 64 -5.73 -6.83 46.85
N LEU A 65 -4.71 -6.99 45.99
CA LEU A 65 -3.85 -5.88 45.57
C LEU A 65 -4.64 -4.79 44.82
N LEU A 66 -5.60 -5.16 43.96
CA LEU A 66 -6.39 -4.22 43.16
C LEU A 66 -7.34 -3.34 43.98
N GLU A 67 -7.75 -3.78 45.17
CA GLU A 67 -8.66 -3.01 46.05
C GLU A 67 -8.08 -1.66 46.50
N ASN A 68 -6.74 -1.55 46.54
CA ASN A 68 -6.04 -0.40 47.07
C ASN A 68 -5.23 0.37 46.00
N VAL A 69 -5.55 0.18 44.71
CA VAL A 69 -4.86 0.90 43.63
C VAL A 69 -5.31 2.35 43.58
N ASP A 70 -4.36 3.27 43.66
CA ASP A 70 -4.54 4.71 43.59
C ASP A 70 -3.56 5.37 42.59
N GLY A 71 -3.57 6.71 42.53
CA GLY A 71 -2.65 7.49 41.68
C GLY A 71 -3.09 7.65 40.22
N PHE A 72 -4.29 7.18 39.86
CA PHE A 72 -4.92 7.35 38.55
C PHE A 72 -6.12 8.29 38.64
N ARG A 73 -6.61 8.79 37.49
CA ARG A 73 -7.83 9.63 37.45
C ARG A 73 -9.04 8.85 37.98
N SER A 74 -9.17 7.61 37.53
CA SER A 74 -10.14 6.64 38.04
C SER A 74 -9.59 5.23 37.92
N VAL A 75 -10.10 4.32 38.74
CA VAL A 75 -9.75 2.89 38.71
C VAL A 75 -11.05 2.09 38.64
N THR A 76 -11.20 1.26 37.61
CA THR A 76 -12.34 0.35 37.43
C THR A 76 -11.82 -1.08 37.34
N VAL A 77 -12.28 -1.96 38.23
CA VAL A 77 -11.85 -3.37 38.26
C VAL A 77 -12.96 -4.27 37.72
N ASN A 78 -12.67 -4.92 36.61
CA ASN A 78 -13.51 -5.92 35.94
C ASN A 78 -13.01 -7.33 36.32
N ALA A 79 -13.48 -7.84 37.45
CA ALA A 79 -13.14 -9.19 37.93
C ALA A 79 -14.16 -10.24 37.43
N ARG A 80 -13.69 -11.23 36.67
CA ARG A 80 -14.55 -12.30 36.15
C ARG A 80 -14.62 -13.50 37.11
N PRO A 81 -15.79 -14.16 37.25
CA PRO A 81 -15.89 -15.35 38.10
C PRO A 81 -15.14 -16.55 37.53
N GLU A 82 -15.11 -16.69 36.21
CA GLU A 82 -14.51 -17.83 35.49
C GLU A 82 -13.38 -17.38 34.57
N ASN A 83 -12.45 -18.29 34.28
CA ASN A 83 -11.37 -18.05 33.32
C ASN A 83 -11.90 -18.20 31.88
N ILE A 84 -11.80 -17.13 31.08
CA ILE A 84 -12.25 -17.17 29.67
C ILE A 84 -11.10 -17.31 28.67
N GLY A 85 -9.86 -17.37 29.16
CA GLY A 85 -8.67 -17.49 28.35
C GLY A 85 -8.08 -16.13 27.95
N LEU A 86 -6.80 -16.15 27.59
CA LEU A 86 -5.99 -14.95 27.34
C LEU A 86 -6.53 -14.17 26.14
N ALA A 87 -6.83 -14.86 25.03
CA ALA A 87 -7.23 -14.15 23.82
C ALA A 87 -8.60 -13.50 23.97
N GLN A 88 -9.56 -14.19 24.57
CA GLN A 88 -10.90 -13.64 24.80
C GLN A 88 -10.88 -12.49 25.81
N SER A 89 -10.07 -12.61 26.86
CA SER A 89 -9.92 -11.54 27.85
C SER A 89 -9.41 -10.25 27.19
N ILE A 90 -8.31 -10.34 26.42
CA ILE A 90 -7.73 -9.18 25.75
C ILE A 90 -8.65 -8.64 24.66
N ILE A 91 -9.18 -9.49 23.78
CA ILE A 91 -10.06 -9.04 22.69
C ILE A 91 -11.28 -8.32 23.25
N GLY A 92 -11.98 -8.93 24.21
CA GLY A 92 -13.18 -8.35 24.82
C GLY A 92 -12.89 -7.06 25.59
N GLY A 93 -11.83 -7.05 26.41
CA GLY A 93 -11.47 -5.86 27.20
C GLY A 93 -11.02 -4.69 26.32
N VAL A 94 -10.21 -4.95 25.28
CA VAL A 94 -9.81 -3.91 24.32
C VAL A 94 -11.03 -3.37 23.58
N THR A 95 -11.90 -4.25 23.05
CA THR A 95 -13.14 -3.84 22.36
C THR A 95 -14.00 -2.93 23.24
N GLU A 96 -14.27 -3.33 24.49
CA GLU A 96 -15.07 -2.54 25.44
C GLU A 96 -14.50 -1.12 25.61
N ILE A 97 -13.18 -1.00 25.78
CA ILE A 97 -12.55 0.29 26.03
C ILE A 97 -12.51 1.17 24.77
N VAL A 98 -12.17 0.61 23.61
CA VAL A 98 -12.14 1.41 22.38
C VAL A 98 -13.52 1.85 21.91
N GLU A 99 -14.56 1.04 22.11
CA GLU A 99 -15.94 1.44 21.80
C GLU A 99 -16.41 2.60 22.68
N ARG A 100 -15.98 2.61 23.94
CA ARG A 100 -16.35 3.65 24.91
C ARG A 100 -15.56 4.94 24.75
N HIS A 101 -14.25 4.83 24.49
CA HIS A 101 -13.31 5.96 24.59
C HIS A 101 -12.62 6.30 23.27
N GLY A 102 -12.89 5.56 22.19
CA GLY A 102 -12.30 5.76 20.87
C GLY A 102 -10.83 5.30 20.73
N ARG A 103 -10.11 5.07 21.84
CA ARG A 103 -8.72 4.64 21.88
C ARG A 103 -8.37 3.96 23.21
N VAL A 104 -7.28 3.20 23.23
CA VAL A 104 -6.82 2.48 24.44
C VAL A 104 -5.31 2.30 24.44
N ILE A 105 -4.71 2.29 25.63
CA ILE A 105 -3.37 1.80 25.92
C ILE A 105 -3.52 0.45 26.64
N VAL A 106 -2.84 -0.58 26.18
CA VAL A 106 -2.93 -1.95 26.68
C VAL A 106 -1.62 -2.34 27.35
N ILE A 107 -1.71 -2.79 28.60
CA ILE A 107 -0.58 -3.22 29.43
C ILE A 107 -0.91 -4.59 30.03
N GLU A 108 0.07 -5.48 30.09
CA GLU A 108 -0.01 -6.79 30.75
C GLU A 108 0.69 -6.74 32.11
N ASP A 109 0.38 -7.67 33.00
CA ASP A 109 0.83 -7.67 34.39
C ASP A 109 2.35 -7.84 34.60
N ASP A 110 3.12 -8.14 33.56
CA ASP A 110 4.57 -8.34 33.62
C ASP A 110 5.41 -7.24 32.95
N LEU A 111 4.83 -6.06 32.71
CA LEU A 111 5.50 -4.93 32.06
C LEU A 111 5.83 -3.80 33.05
N VAL A 112 7.13 -3.60 33.29
CA VAL A 112 7.62 -2.42 34.00
C VAL A 112 7.76 -1.28 33.00
N THR A 113 7.07 -0.16 33.24
CA THR A 113 7.06 1.00 32.34
C THR A 113 8.07 2.07 32.77
N HIS A 114 8.65 2.76 31.80
CA HIS A 114 9.40 3.99 32.03
C HIS A 114 8.43 5.13 32.43
N PRO A 115 8.83 6.13 33.25
CA PRO A 115 7.94 7.23 33.66
C PRO A 115 7.36 8.07 32.51
N ALA A 116 7.93 7.98 31.31
CA ALA A 116 7.45 8.68 30.11
C ALA A 116 6.46 7.86 29.26
N THR A 117 6.18 6.60 29.58
CA THR A 117 5.43 5.68 28.71
C THR A 117 4.01 6.18 28.41
N LEU A 118 3.27 6.67 29.40
CA LEU A 118 1.93 7.22 29.16
C LEU A 118 1.98 8.54 28.36
N THR A 119 3.00 9.36 28.57
CA THR A 119 3.23 10.56 27.74
C THR A 119 3.47 10.16 26.30
N TYR A 120 4.39 9.21 26.07
CA TYR A 120 4.72 8.68 24.75
C TYR A 120 3.48 8.17 24.02
N PHE A 121 2.67 7.31 24.64
CA PHE A 121 1.48 6.78 24.00
C PHE A 121 0.50 7.87 23.60
N ASN A 122 0.20 8.82 24.50
CA ASN A 122 -0.71 9.91 24.16
C ASN A 122 -0.13 10.80 23.05
N THR A 123 1.16 11.13 23.09
CA THR A 123 1.83 11.89 22.02
C THR A 123 1.77 11.17 20.69
N MET A 124 2.04 9.86 20.65
CA MET A 124 2.02 9.09 19.41
C MET A 124 0.59 8.85 18.90
N LEU A 125 -0.37 8.63 19.81
CA LEU A 125 -1.79 8.48 19.47
C LEU A 125 -2.31 9.77 18.81
N ASP A 126 -1.98 10.93 19.37
CA ASP A 126 -2.35 12.22 18.76
C ASP A 126 -1.59 12.45 17.44
N ARG A 127 -0.29 12.11 17.40
CA ARG A 127 0.58 12.34 16.23
C ARG A 127 0.14 11.56 14.98
N PHE A 128 -0.31 10.32 15.17
CA PHE A 128 -0.62 9.37 14.11
C PHE A 128 -2.11 9.09 13.93
N GLU A 129 -3.00 9.80 14.64
CA GLU A 129 -4.46 9.62 14.55
C GLU A 129 -4.98 9.68 13.10
N ASN A 130 -4.48 10.66 12.33
CA ASN A 130 -4.86 10.90 10.94
C ASN A 130 -4.08 10.05 9.93
N HIS A 131 -3.16 9.19 10.38
CA HIS A 131 -2.40 8.28 9.52
C HIS A 131 -3.09 6.93 9.46
N ALA A 132 -4.02 6.77 8.51
CA ALA A 132 -4.87 5.57 8.41
C ALA A 132 -4.12 4.23 8.27
N GLY A 133 -2.86 4.26 7.83
CA GLY A 133 -1.98 3.08 7.73
C GLY A 133 -1.25 2.71 9.03
N VAL A 134 -1.32 3.54 10.07
CA VAL A 134 -0.83 3.21 11.41
C VAL A 134 -1.97 2.56 12.18
N PHE A 135 -1.81 1.27 12.50
CA PHE A 135 -2.83 0.53 13.25
C PHE A 135 -2.50 0.46 14.73
N SER A 136 -1.24 0.67 15.08
CA SER A 136 -0.81 0.57 16.46
C SER A 136 0.45 1.34 16.76
N ILE A 137 0.61 1.63 18.04
CA ILE A 137 1.83 2.15 18.63
C ILE A 137 2.28 1.13 19.68
N SER A 138 3.54 0.74 19.66
CA SER A 138 4.15 -0.03 20.75
C SER A 138 5.06 0.88 21.56
N ALA A 139 5.23 0.56 22.84
CA ALA A 139 6.29 1.09 23.68
C ALA A 139 7.54 0.18 23.69
N TYR A 140 7.46 -1.00 23.09
CA TYR A 140 8.55 -1.95 23.04
C TYR A 140 9.40 -1.83 21.78
N SER A 141 10.69 -2.06 21.93
CA SER A 141 11.61 -2.38 20.84
C SER A 141 12.74 -3.23 21.35
N HIS A 142 13.29 -4.10 20.50
CA HIS A 142 14.40 -4.95 20.92
C HIS A 142 15.60 -4.13 21.43
N PRO A 143 16.36 -4.65 22.42
CA PRO A 143 17.59 -4.01 22.86
C PRO A 143 18.56 -3.74 21.70
N ALA A 144 19.32 -2.63 21.79
CA ALA A 144 20.20 -2.19 20.70
C ALA A 144 21.30 -3.22 20.34
N ASN A 145 21.72 -4.06 21.28
CA ASN A 145 22.63 -5.19 21.05
C ASN A 145 21.98 -6.35 20.28
N VAL A 146 20.65 -6.42 20.22
CA VAL A 146 19.89 -7.44 19.51
C VAL A 146 19.40 -6.92 18.15
N MET A 147 18.84 -5.71 18.12
CA MET A 147 18.35 -5.05 16.92
C MET A 147 18.90 -3.62 16.85
N PRO A 148 20.06 -3.41 16.19
CA PRO A 148 20.63 -2.08 16.07
C PRO A 148 19.80 -1.23 15.10
N VAL A 149 19.42 -0.03 15.54
CA VAL A 149 18.91 1.02 14.67
C VAL A 149 20.11 1.77 14.05
N PRO A 150 20.09 2.12 12.75
CA PRO A 150 21.16 2.87 12.12
C PRO A 150 21.49 4.17 12.86
N ALA A 151 22.78 4.47 13.04
CA ALA A 151 23.22 5.65 13.80
C ALA A 151 22.88 6.98 13.10
N ASP A 152 22.68 6.94 11.79
CA ASP A 152 22.24 8.04 10.92
C ASP A 152 20.71 8.09 10.75
N TYR A 153 19.95 7.36 11.57
CA TYR A 153 18.49 7.41 11.56
C TYR A 153 17.99 8.67 12.28
N ASP A 154 17.25 9.51 11.56
CA ASP A 154 16.89 10.87 12.00
C ASP A 154 15.81 10.94 13.10
N TYR A 155 15.07 9.84 13.31
CA TYR A 155 13.86 9.82 14.13
C TYR A 155 14.04 8.99 15.40
N ASP A 156 13.23 9.31 16.41
CA ASP A 156 13.22 8.57 17.67
C ASP A 156 12.20 7.41 17.66
N VAL A 157 11.42 7.26 16.57
CA VAL A 157 10.49 6.16 16.30
C VAL A 157 10.68 5.58 14.90
N TYR A 158 10.32 4.33 14.69
CA TYR A 158 10.34 3.65 13.39
C TYR A 158 9.05 2.85 13.17
N ALA A 159 8.70 2.57 11.91
CA ALA A 159 7.54 1.76 11.58
C ALA A 159 7.95 0.37 11.09
N ILE A 160 7.22 -0.66 11.52
CA ILE A 160 7.34 -2.04 11.03
C ILE A 160 5.95 -2.62 10.73
N PRO A 161 5.82 -3.54 9.76
CA PRO A 161 4.53 -4.13 9.41
C PRO A 161 3.99 -5.15 10.44
N ARG A 162 4.78 -5.45 11.48
CA ARG A 162 4.43 -6.40 12.53
C ARG A 162 4.26 -5.69 13.87
N MET A 163 3.06 -5.78 14.43
CA MET A 163 2.76 -5.33 15.79
C MET A 163 3.70 -5.93 16.84
N GLN A 164 4.12 -5.09 17.80
CA GLN A 164 4.81 -5.49 19.02
C GLN A 164 3.86 -5.38 20.22
N CYS A 165 3.55 -6.50 20.86
CA CYS A 165 2.47 -6.58 21.85
C CYS A 165 2.89 -6.22 23.29
N TRP A 166 4.17 -6.00 23.59
CA TRP A 166 4.60 -5.58 24.93
C TRP A 166 4.38 -4.09 25.11
N GLY A 167 3.24 -3.75 25.70
CA GLY A 167 2.79 -2.37 25.87
C GLY A 167 2.46 -1.74 24.53
N TRP A 168 1.17 -1.57 24.25
CA TRP A 168 0.75 -1.05 22.94
C TRP A 168 -0.52 -0.22 23.03
N ALA A 169 -0.84 0.52 21.98
CA ALA A 169 -2.04 1.34 21.90
C ALA A 169 -2.66 1.28 20.50
N THR A 170 -3.97 1.51 20.43
CA THR A 170 -4.73 1.55 19.17
C THR A 170 -5.95 2.47 19.29
N TRP A 171 -6.62 2.69 18.16
CA TRP A 171 -7.87 3.42 18.03
C TRP A 171 -9.01 2.48 17.66
N HIS A 172 -10.23 2.86 18.01
CA HIS A 172 -11.46 2.15 17.66
C HIS A 172 -11.54 1.84 16.17
N ASN A 173 -11.35 2.86 15.33
CA ASN A 173 -11.43 2.75 13.87
C ASN A 173 -10.26 1.98 13.21
N ARG A 174 -9.35 1.43 14.00
CA ARG A 174 -8.32 0.47 13.57
C ARG A 174 -8.66 -0.91 14.11
N TRP A 175 -9.05 -0.98 15.37
CA TRP A 175 -9.44 -2.21 16.04
C TRP A 175 -10.66 -2.88 15.37
N GLU A 176 -11.68 -2.11 14.99
CA GLU A 176 -12.91 -2.63 14.34
C GLU A 176 -12.66 -3.33 13.00
N LYS A 177 -11.47 -3.13 12.39
CA LYS A 177 -11.08 -3.80 11.15
C LYS A 177 -10.64 -5.24 11.35
N ALA A 178 -10.38 -5.66 12.59
CA ALA A 178 -10.00 -7.03 12.88
C ALA A 178 -11.23 -7.94 12.95
N ASP A 179 -11.29 -8.90 12.03
CA ASP A 179 -12.06 -10.12 12.27
C ASP A 179 -11.16 -11.15 12.97
N PHE A 180 -11.34 -11.29 14.29
CA PHE A 180 -10.58 -12.23 15.10
C PHE A 180 -10.94 -13.71 14.85
N ALA A 181 -11.98 -14.01 14.08
CA ALA A 181 -12.23 -15.37 13.59
C ALA A 181 -11.35 -15.73 12.38
N VAL A 182 -10.79 -14.72 11.69
CA VAL A 182 -9.94 -14.88 10.50
C VAL A 182 -10.61 -15.79 9.45
N PRO A 183 -11.81 -15.42 8.94
CA PRO A 183 -12.66 -16.31 8.15
C PRO A 183 -12.05 -16.73 6.81
N ASP A 184 -11.10 -15.96 6.31
CA ASP A 184 -10.35 -16.17 5.08
C ASP A 184 -9.06 -17.01 5.28
N PHE A 185 -8.82 -17.52 6.50
CA PHE A 185 -7.58 -18.21 6.84
C PHE A 185 -7.29 -19.41 5.93
N ASP A 186 -8.29 -20.23 5.60
CA ASP A 186 -8.07 -21.43 4.79
C ASP A 186 -7.65 -21.10 3.35
N GLU A 187 -8.26 -20.07 2.76
CA GLU A 187 -7.88 -19.53 1.44
C GLU A 187 -6.45 -18.97 1.50
N PHE A 188 -6.17 -18.14 2.50
CA PHE A 188 -4.86 -17.55 2.72
C PHE A 188 -3.78 -18.63 2.89
N ASN A 189 -4.03 -19.63 3.74
CA ASN A 189 -3.06 -20.65 4.11
C ASN A 189 -2.80 -21.64 2.97
N SER A 190 -3.78 -21.85 2.09
CA SER A 190 -3.64 -22.67 0.88
C SER A 190 -2.88 -21.95 -0.25
N SER A 191 -2.76 -20.63 -0.17
CA SER A 191 -2.04 -19.82 -1.16
C SER A 191 -0.54 -19.74 -0.84
N ALA A 192 0.28 -20.43 -1.63
CA ALA A 192 1.74 -20.39 -1.51
C ALA A 192 2.31 -18.97 -1.68
N SER A 193 1.69 -18.13 -2.52
CA SER A 193 2.10 -16.73 -2.68
C SER A 193 1.71 -15.87 -1.48
N ALA A 194 0.50 -16.03 -0.94
CA ALA A 194 0.05 -15.23 0.20
C ALA A 194 0.84 -15.57 1.47
N THR A 195 1.05 -16.85 1.75
CA THR A 195 1.86 -17.31 2.88
C THR A 195 3.34 -16.92 2.75
N ALA A 196 3.90 -16.94 1.54
CA ALA A 196 5.25 -16.43 1.29
C ALA A 196 5.35 -14.91 1.50
N ALA A 197 4.35 -14.14 1.09
CA ALA A 197 4.30 -12.70 1.32
C ALA A 197 4.19 -12.39 2.82
N TYR A 198 3.32 -13.09 3.56
CA TYR A 198 3.22 -12.97 5.01
C TYR A 198 4.53 -13.31 5.70
N ALA A 199 5.15 -14.44 5.35
CA ALA A 199 6.46 -14.81 5.90
C ALA A 199 7.57 -13.80 5.56
N HIS A 200 7.47 -13.14 4.40
CA HIS A 200 8.42 -12.12 4.00
C HIS A 200 8.30 -10.85 4.86
N TRP A 201 7.08 -10.33 5.01
CA TRP A 201 6.80 -9.05 5.65
C TRP A 201 6.63 -9.12 7.16
N ILE A 202 6.05 -10.20 7.67
CA ILE A 202 5.74 -10.37 9.09
C ILE A 202 6.73 -11.31 9.78
N GLY A 203 7.12 -12.38 9.10
CA GLY A 203 8.00 -13.42 9.63
C GLY A 203 7.35 -14.79 9.56
N ALA A 204 8.14 -15.78 9.18
CA ALA A 204 7.67 -17.15 9.10
C ALA A 204 7.31 -17.70 10.49
N ASP A 205 7.91 -17.18 11.57
CA ASP A 205 7.58 -17.52 12.96
C ASP A 205 6.15 -17.10 13.32
N SER A 206 5.72 -15.93 12.84
CA SER A 206 4.36 -15.44 12.98
C SER A 206 3.37 -16.27 12.19
N LEU A 207 3.76 -16.74 10.99
CA LEU A 207 2.91 -17.62 10.18
C LEU A 207 2.68 -18.96 10.88
N ASP A 208 3.75 -19.54 11.43
CA ASP A 208 3.68 -20.80 12.20
C ASP A 208 2.78 -20.63 13.44
N THR A 209 2.88 -19.46 14.11
CA THR A 209 2.02 -19.12 15.25
C THR A 209 0.56 -18.94 14.85
N LEU A 210 0.27 -18.20 13.78
CA LEU A 210 -1.08 -18.00 13.26
C LEU A 210 -1.74 -19.36 12.91
N ARG A 211 -1.00 -20.24 12.24
CA ARG A 211 -1.47 -21.60 11.94
C ARG A 211 -1.82 -22.40 13.19
N ALA A 212 -0.99 -22.33 14.23
CA ALA A 212 -1.27 -22.98 15.51
C ALA A 212 -2.50 -22.36 16.21
N CYS A 213 -2.65 -21.02 16.16
CA CYS A 213 -3.82 -20.32 16.66
C CYS A 213 -5.11 -20.83 15.98
N MET A 214 -5.10 -20.99 14.66
CA MET A 214 -6.27 -21.41 13.86
C MET A 214 -6.60 -22.90 14.00
N ARG A 215 -5.63 -23.73 14.39
CA ARG A 215 -5.89 -25.13 14.78
C ARG A 215 -6.36 -25.29 16.23
N GLY A 216 -6.45 -24.20 17.00
CA GLY A 216 -6.81 -24.24 18.42
C GLY A 216 -5.69 -24.75 19.34
N GLU A 217 -4.46 -24.85 18.84
CA GLU A 217 -3.30 -25.33 19.59
C GLU A 217 -2.69 -24.26 20.50
N ARG A 218 -2.99 -22.99 20.23
CA ARG A 218 -2.50 -21.83 21.00
C ARG A 218 -3.60 -20.81 21.22
N ASP A 219 -3.75 -20.38 22.46
CA ASP A 219 -4.64 -19.28 22.85
C ASP A 219 -3.87 -17.95 22.85
N VAL A 220 -3.62 -17.42 21.65
CA VAL A 220 -2.87 -16.17 21.43
C VAL A 220 -3.69 -15.24 20.54
N TRP A 221 -3.96 -14.02 21.00
CA TRP A 221 -4.69 -13.02 20.22
C TRP A 221 -3.79 -12.28 19.23
N ALA A 222 -2.53 -12.04 19.60
CA ALA A 222 -1.61 -11.19 18.84
C ALA A 222 -1.36 -11.70 17.41
N CYS A 223 -1.35 -13.02 17.19
CA CYS A 223 -1.22 -13.62 15.85
C CYS A 223 -2.33 -13.16 14.89
N ARG A 224 -3.55 -13.00 15.40
CA ARG A 224 -4.73 -12.55 14.65
C ARG A 224 -4.66 -11.05 14.37
N TRP A 225 -4.24 -10.26 15.34
CA TRP A 225 -4.06 -8.82 15.16
C TRP A 225 -2.91 -8.47 14.20
N VAL A 226 -1.82 -9.24 14.23
CA VAL A 226 -0.73 -9.15 13.23
C VAL A 226 -1.23 -9.56 11.84
N TYR A 227 -2.13 -10.55 11.74
CA TYR A 227 -2.78 -10.87 10.47
C TYR A 227 -3.62 -9.72 9.93
N THR A 228 -4.37 -9.02 10.80
CA THR A 228 -5.07 -7.79 10.41
C THR A 228 -4.10 -6.72 9.88
N HIS A 229 -2.94 -6.51 10.53
CA HIS A 229 -1.91 -5.60 10.00
C HIS A 229 -1.48 -5.98 8.59
N PHE A 230 -1.23 -7.27 8.34
CA PHE A 230 -0.86 -7.78 7.03
C PHE A 230 -1.95 -7.54 5.98
N ARG A 231 -3.22 -7.86 6.27
CA ARG A 231 -4.34 -7.71 5.34
C ARG A 231 -4.63 -6.26 4.98
N HIS A 232 -4.35 -5.33 5.89
CA HIS A 232 -4.56 -3.90 5.66
C HIS A 232 -3.28 -3.13 5.30
N HIS A 233 -2.16 -3.82 5.06
CA HIS A 233 -0.86 -3.20 4.81
C HIS A 233 -0.47 -2.15 5.88
N ALA A 234 -0.88 -2.40 7.12
CA ALA A 234 -0.71 -1.48 8.22
C ALA A 234 0.64 -1.66 8.92
N VAL A 235 1.06 -0.61 9.62
CA VAL A 235 2.29 -0.59 10.39
C VAL A 235 2.04 -0.32 11.87
N CYS A 236 2.98 -0.79 12.68
CA CYS A 236 3.14 -0.49 14.09
C CYS A 236 4.28 0.51 14.26
N ILE A 237 4.03 1.60 15.00
CA ILE A 237 5.07 2.57 15.38
C ILE A 237 5.76 2.08 16.65
N CYS A 238 7.07 1.92 16.57
CA CYS A 238 7.91 1.45 17.68
C CYS A 238 8.96 2.52 18.01
N PRO A 239 9.32 2.72 19.29
CA PRO A 239 10.36 3.67 19.68
C PRO A 239 11.73 3.08 19.38
N THR A 240 12.72 3.89 19.00
CA THR A 240 14.09 3.39 18.80
C THR A 240 14.74 2.85 20.09
N GLN A 241 14.17 3.20 21.25
CA GLN A 241 14.53 2.68 22.56
C GLN A 241 13.26 2.27 23.31
N SER A 242 13.21 1.04 23.82
CA SER A 242 12.03 0.54 24.54
C SER A 242 11.72 1.38 25.77
N LEU A 243 10.45 1.75 25.96
CA LEU A 243 9.92 2.38 27.18
C LEU A 243 9.29 1.37 28.14
N VAL A 244 9.39 0.07 27.84
CA VAL A 244 8.94 -1.01 28.73
C VAL A 244 10.00 -2.10 28.84
N ASP A 245 10.05 -2.74 30.00
CA ASP A 245 10.80 -3.98 30.23
C ASP A 245 9.82 -5.11 30.55
N ASN A 246 9.99 -6.26 29.90
CA ASN A 246 9.17 -7.44 30.19
C ASN A 246 9.86 -8.29 31.25
N THR A 247 9.32 -8.23 32.47
CA THR A 247 9.85 -8.96 33.64
C THR A 247 9.38 -10.41 33.69
N GLY A 248 8.40 -10.80 32.88
CA GLY A 248 7.87 -12.17 32.76
C GLY A 248 8.73 -13.11 31.91
N LEU A 249 9.88 -12.65 31.42
CA LEU A 249 10.92 -13.46 30.77
C LEU A 249 11.84 -14.17 31.79
N ASP A 250 11.34 -14.42 33.00
CA ASP A 250 11.97 -15.17 34.09
C ASP A 250 11.61 -16.67 34.06
N GLY A 251 10.71 -17.07 33.15
CA GLY A 251 10.22 -18.43 32.98
C GLY A 251 8.85 -18.70 33.60
N SER A 252 8.20 -17.69 34.20
CA SER A 252 6.87 -17.83 34.80
C SER A 252 5.71 -17.70 33.78
N GLY A 253 5.96 -17.12 32.60
CA GLY A 253 4.92 -16.81 31.61
C GLY A 253 4.48 -18.01 30.77
N SER A 254 3.18 -18.11 30.47
CA SER A 254 2.57 -19.25 29.74
C SER A 254 3.09 -19.46 28.31
N ASN A 255 3.67 -18.43 27.69
CA ASN A 255 4.14 -18.45 26.30
C ASN A 255 5.63 -18.08 26.13
N CYS A 256 6.37 -17.88 27.23
CA CYS A 256 7.73 -17.36 27.22
C CYS A 256 8.66 -18.25 28.06
N GLY A 257 9.96 -18.27 27.72
CA GLY A 257 11.00 -18.88 28.54
C GLY A 257 12.02 -17.84 28.98
N VAL A 258 13.05 -18.25 29.74
CA VAL A 258 14.11 -17.35 30.20
C VAL A 258 14.86 -16.74 29.01
N ARG A 259 14.92 -15.40 28.94
CA ARG A 259 15.55 -14.63 27.83
C ARG A 259 16.26 -13.35 28.32
N PRO A 260 17.42 -13.46 28.99
CA PRO A 260 18.13 -12.30 29.54
C PRO A 260 18.59 -11.30 28.47
N GLU A 261 18.73 -11.74 27.22
CA GLU A 261 19.13 -10.90 26.09
C GLU A 261 18.10 -9.83 25.70
N PHE A 262 16.83 -9.98 26.13
CA PHE A 262 15.76 -9.02 25.87
C PHE A 262 15.52 -8.05 27.04
N LYS A 263 16.34 -8.10 28.09
CA LYS A 263 16.22 -7.21 29.25
C LYS A 263 16.57 -5.76 28.86
N HIS A 264 15.75 -4.82 29.30
CA HIS A 264 15.97 -3.38 29.14
C HIS A 264 16.52 -2.71 30.40
N THR A 265 17.23 -1.60 30.20
CA THR A 265 17.58 -0.63 31.26
C THR A 265 16.92 0.69 30.88
N LEU A 266 15.97 1.15 31.69
CA LEU A 266 15.08 2.25 31.32
C LEU A 266 15.62 3.64 31.73
N ASP A 267 16.69 3.71 32.53
CA ASP A 267 17.15 4.92 33.25
C ASP A 267 17.73 6.06 32.38
N THR A 268 17.85 5.88 31.06
CA THR A 268 18.58 6.81 30.15
C THR A 268 17.72 7.40 29.02
N LEU A 269 16.40 7.20 29.07
CA LEU A 269 15.50 7.52 27.97
C LEU A 269 15.05 8.99 27.99
N LYS A 270 14.84 9.55 26.79
CA LYS A 270 14.18 10.86 26.64
C LYS A 270 12.77 10.81 27.23
N MET A 271 12.39 11.87 27.94
CA MET A 271 11.07 11.98 28.56
C MET A 271 10.01 12.66 27.67
N THR A 272 10.44 13.47 26.70
CA THR A 272 9.58 14.24 25.79
C THR A 272 10.25 14.44 24.43
N ASP A 273 9.55 15.09 23.49
CA ASP A 273 10.09 15.62 22.22
C ASP A 273 10.66 14.56 21.26
N TRP A 274 9.97 13.42 21.15
CA TRP A 274 10.31 12.39 20.16
C TRP A 274 10.21 12.95 18.75
N ARG A 275 11.31 12.89 18.00
CA ARG A 275 11.35 13.18 16.57
C ARG A 275 10.57 12.09 15.83
N THR A 276 9.50 12.50 15.16
CA THR A 276 8.68 11.60 14.35
C THR A 276 8.74 12.02 12.89
N PRO A 277 8.69 11.06 11.95
CA PRO A 277 8.59 11.41 10.54
C PRO A 277 7.23 12.04 10.22
N GLU A 278 7.14 12.85 9.16
CA GLU A 278 5.87 13.47 8.75
C GLU A 278 4.82 12.40 8.40
N THR A 279 5.27 11.31 7.78
CA THR A 279 4.51 10.13 7.41
C THR A 279 5.18 8.87 7.95
N ALA A 280 4.39 7.88 8.40
CA ALA A 280 4.94 6.59 8.79
C ALA A 280 5.48 5.85 7.55
N PHE A 281 6.73 5.41 7.59
CA PHE A 281 7.37 4.60 6.56
C PHE A 281 8.24 3.51 7.19
N VAL A 282 8.43 2.41 6.47
CA VAL A 282 9.30 1.31 6.89
C VAL A 282 10.70 1.55 6.34
N ASP A 283 11.68 1.85 7.20
CA ASP A 283 13.09 1.94 6.81
C ASP A 283 13.61 0.52 6.48
N PRO A 284 14.12 0.26 5.26
CA PRO A 284 14.57 -1.07 4.86
C PRO A 284 15.68 -1.66 5.76
N ARG A 285 16.55 -0.82 6.33
CA ARG A 285 17.67 -1.25 7.17
C ARG A 285 17.17 -1.71 8.53
N ILE A 286 16.23 -0.96 9.12
CA ILE A 286 15.57 -1.33 10.38
C ILE A 286 14.71 -2.58 10.18
N PHE A 287 13.98 -2.65 9.06
CA PHE A 287 13.19 -3.83 8.70
C PHE A 287 14.06 -5.09 8.58
N ASP A 288 15.20 -5.01 7.90
CA ASP A 288 16.12 -6.14 7.79
C ASP A 288 16.69 -6.58 9.15
N ALA A 289 17.05 -5.61 10.02
CA ALA A 289 17.50 -5.89 11.37
C ALA A 289 16.41 -6.57 12.21
N PHE A 290 15.18 -6.05 12.16
CA PHE A 290 14.01 -6.61 12.81
C PHE A 290 13.72 -8.04 12.34
N MET A 291 13.69 -8.28 11.03
CA MET A 291 13.45 -9.60 10.45
C MET A 291 14.55 -10.61 10.80
N ALA A 292 15.79 -10.16 11.02
CA ALA A 292 16.88 -11.01 11.48
C ALA A 292 16.71 -11.48 12.94
N VAL A 293 15.95 -10.74 13.75
CA VAL A 293 15.58 -11.13 15.12
C VAL A 293 14.37 -12.05 15.10
N MET A 294 13.31 -11.66 14.38
CA MET A 294 12.04 -12.38 14.39
C MET A 294 12.06 -13.71 13.63
N ASP A 295 12.87 -13.82 12.57
CA ASP A 295 13.02 -15.06 11.82
C ASP A 295 14.50 -15.50 11.73
N PRO A 296 15.04 -16.12 12.81
CA PRO A 296 16.44 -16.56 12.86
C PRO A 296 16.81 -17.59 11.80
N ARG A 297 15.83 -18.22 11.12
CA ARG A 297 16.08 -19.07 9.94
C ARG A 297 16.79 -18.27 8.84
N ARG A 298 16.53 -16.95 8.75
CA ARG A 298 17.25 -16.03 7.87
C ARG A 298 18.72 -15.83 8.28
N LYS A 299 19.03 -15.86 9.58
CA LYS A 299 20.42 -15.83 10.09
C LYS A 299 21.17 -17.13 9.79
N ARG A 300 20.55 -18.29 9.99
CA ARG A 300 21.18 -19.60 9.69
C ARG A 300 21.41 -19.80 8.20
N ALA A 301 20.48 -19.38 7.34
CA ALA A 301 20.66 -19.36 5.88
C ALA A 301 21.88 -18.55 5.43
N ARG A 302 22.19 -17.44 6.13
CA ARG A 302 23.38 -16.60 5.91
C ARG A 302 24.67 -17.18 6.51
N ALA A 303 24.59 -17.89 7.65
CA ALA A 303 25.75 -18.37 8.40
C ALA A 303 26.23 -19.80 8.05
N SER A 304 25.35 -20.68 7.57
CA SER A 304 25.70 -22.07 7.19
C SER A 304 26.18 -22.21 5.75
N GLY A 305 26.15 -21.13 4.96
CA GLY A 305 26.27 -21.22 3.49
C GLY A 305 25.16 -22.07 2.84
N ALA A 306 24.24 -22.64 3.62
CA ALA A 306 23.23 -23.61 3.22
C ALA A 306 21.86 -23.14 3.71
N ALA A 307 21.38 -22.07 3.08
CA ALA A 307 20.08 -22.06 2.42
C ALA A 307 20.10 -20.96 1.34
N GLN A 308 20.84 -21.23 0.26
CA GLN A 308 20.39 -20.80 -1.05
C GLN A 308 19.10 -21.59 -1.35
N TYR A 309 17.93 -20.96 -1.25
CA TYR A 309 16.83 -21.38 -2.11
C TYR A 309 17.16 -20.89 -3.53
N GLY A 310 18.02 -21.68 -4.18
CA GLY A 310 18.28 -21.72 -5.62
C GLY A 310 18.69 -20.42 -6.28
N PHE A 311 19.95 -20.02 -6.15
CA PHE A 311 20.79 -19.68 -7.30
C PHE A 311 22.26 -19.71 -6.85
N ASP A 312 22.93 -20.82 -7.14
CA ASP A 312 24.39 -20.88 -7.11
C ASP A 312 24.91 -20.19 -8.39
N PRO A 313 25.92 -19.32 -8.33
CA PRO A 313 26.40 -18.62 -9.51
C PRO A 313 27.20 -19.61 -10.36
N ALA A 314 26.58 -20.09 -11.44
CA ALA A 314 27.30 -20.86 -12.45
C ALA A 314 28.49 -20.03 -12.99
N PRO A 315 29.64 -20.68 -13.28
CA PRO A 315 30.82 -19.98 -13.81
C PRO A 315 30.45 -19.23 -15.07
N ARG A 316 30.99 -18.01 -15.23
CA ARG A 316 30.69 -17.09 -16.35
C ARG A 316 30.61 -17.89 -17.67
N PRO A 317 29.42 -18.05 -18.27
CA PRO A 317 29.28 -18.78 -19.51
C PRO A 317 30.01 -17.99 -20.61
N SER A 318 30.64 -18.71 -21.53
CA SER A 318 31.28 -18.09 -22.69
C SER A 318 30.28 -17.22 -23.46
N ALA A 319 30.79 -16.26 -24.25
CA ALA A 319 29.96 -15.33 -25.00
C ALA A 319 28.85 -16.01 -25.84
N ALA A 320 29.09 -17.23 -26.30
CA ALA A 320 28.13 -18.06 -27.03
C ALA A 320 26.98 -18.60 -26.16
N ALA A 321 27.24 -18.96 -24.90
CA ALA A 321 26.21 -19.42 -23.97
C ALA A 321 25.32 -18.27 -23.45
N ARG A 322 25.84 -17.03 -23.40
CA ARG A 322 25.03 -15.83 -23.11
C ARG A 322 24.03 -15.53 -24.23
N ALA A 323 24.43 -15.71 -25.49
CA ALA A 323 23.52 -15.52 -26.63
C ALA A 323 22.36 -16.55 -26.64
N ALA A 324 22.62 -17.79 -26.20
CA ALA A 324 21.58 -18.82 -26.04
C ALA A 324 20.66 -18.59 -24.82
N TYR A 325 21.16 -17.96 -23.76
CA TYR A 325 20.41 -17.58 -22.56
C TYR A 325 19.36 -16.48 -22.84
N TRP A 326 19.67 -15.50 -23.69
CA TRP A 326 18.71 -14.44 -24.07
C TRP A 326 17.57 -14.91 -24.98
N ALA A 327 17.67 -16.11 -25.57
CA ALA A 327 16.66 -16.66 -26.46
C ALA A 327 15.51 -17.41 -25.75
N ARG A 328 15.58 -17.64 -24.42
CA ARG A 328 14.58 -18.44 -23.68
C ARG A 328 13.95 -17.70 -22.49
N ARG A 329 13.00 -16.85 -22.88
CA ARG A 329 11.74 -16.48 -22.22
C ARG A 329 11.68 -15.41 -21.11
N PRO A 330 10.63 -14.54 -21.21
CA PRO A 330 10.05 -13.73 -20.15
C PRO A 330 8.96 -14.52 -19.37
N ARG A 331 8.76 -14.22 -18.06
CA ARG A 331 7.47 -14.23 -17.30
C ARG A 331 7.50 -14.15 -15.76
N GLN A 332 8.65 -14.16 -15.06
CA GLN A 332 8.66 -14.22 -13.56
C GLN A 332 8.98 -12.91 -12.82
N LEU A 333 9.58 -11.91 -13.47
CA LEU A 333 9.91 -10.62 -12.84
C LEU A 333 8.68 -9.70 -12.66
N LEU A 334 7.66 -9.98 -13.44
CA LEU A 334 6.55 -9.10 -13.74
C LEU A 334 5.42 -9.17 -12.69
N ARG A 335 5.30 -10.33 -12.03
CA ARG A 335 4.39 -10.52 -10.90
C ARG A 335 4.78 -9.72 -9.65
N ARG A 336 6.07 -9.37 -9.47
CA ARG A 336 6.58 -8.65 -8.28
C ARG A 336 6.33 -7.15 -8.31
N ILE A 337 6.06 -6.58 -9.49
CA ILE A 337 5.72 -5.17 -9.64
C ILE A 337 4.19 -4.98 -9.51
N ARG A 338 3.39 -5.98 -9.88
CA ARG A 338 1.92 -5.96 -9.78
C ARG A 338 1.35 -5.67 -8.38
N GLU A 339 2.05 -6.05 -7.32
CA GLU A 339 1.55 -5.94 -5.93
C GLU A 339 1.92 -4.62 -5.21
N ARG A 340 2.75 -3.75 -5.81
CA ARG A 340 3.09 -2.42 -5.27
C ARG A 340 2.07 -1.32 -5.63
N ALA A 341 1.02 -1.67 -6.37
CA ALA A 341 -0.09 -0.79 -6.69
C ALA A 341 -1.28 -0.99 -5.74
N GLY A 342 -1.08 -0.77 -4.45
CA GLY A 342 -2.12 -0.95 -3.43
C GLY A 342 -2.91 0.34 -3.22
N PHE A 343 -4.13 0.33 -3.75
CA PHE A 343 -5.08 1.43 -3.72
C PHE A 343 -6.14 1.32 -2.66
N ALA A 344 -5.75 1.56 -1.41
CA ALA A 344 -6.69 1.58 -0.31
C ALA A 344 -6.14 2.40 0.87
N GLY A 345 -6.56 3.67 0.97
CA GLY A 345 -6.18 4.56 2.06
C GLY A 345 -5.94 5.98 1.56
N GLY A 346 -6.74 6.92 2.04
CA GLY A 346 -6.83 8.24 1.48
C GLY A 346 -5.55 9.05 1.36
N VAL A 347 -5.15 9.41 0.14
CA VAL A 347 -3.95 10.23 -0.11
C VAL A 347 -4.30 11.72 -0.01
N SER A 348 -3.61 12.46 0.85
CA SER A 348 -3.72 13.93 0.89
C SER A 348 -3.11 14.54 -0.37
N LEU A 349 -3.63 15.69 -0.84
CA LEU A 349 -3.12 16.38 -2.04
C LEU A 349 -1.61 16.63 -1.99
N SER A 350 -1.06 16.96 -0.82
CA SER A 350 0.38 17.15 -0.61
C SER A 350 1.20 15.86 -0.74
N GLN A 351 0.65 14.70 -0.37
CA GLN A 351 1.30 13.39 -0.58
C GLN A 351 1.26 12.94 -2.04
N VAL A 352 0.20 13.30 -2.78
CA VAL A 352 0.13 13.10 -4.23
C VAL A 352 1.20 13.94 -4.92
N GLU A 353 1.29 15.23 -4.58
CA GLU A 353 2.28 16.15 -5.14
C GLU A 353 3.72 15.74 -4.80
N ALA A 354 3.99 15.34 -3.55
CA ALA A 354 5.30 14.84 -3.15
C ALA A 354 5.71 13.56 -3.90
N ARG A 355 4.76 12.65 -4.14
CA ARG A 355 5.02 11.43 -4.93
C ARG A 355 5.19 11.72 -6.41
N HIS A 356 4.38 12.61 -7.00
CA HIS A 356 4.62 13.06 -8.37
C HIS A 356 6.00 13.68 -8.49
N LYS A 357 6.40 14.53 -7.54
CA LYS A 357 7.75 15.11 -7.51
C LYS A 357 8.84 14.05 -7.41
N ALA A 358 8.66 13.00 -6.59
CA ALA A 358 9.63 11.91 -6.46
C ALA A 358 9.75 11.04 -7.72
N LEU A 359 8.65 10.88 -8.47
CA LEU A 359 8.62 10.15 -9.74
C LEU A 359 9.03 11.03 -10.93
N SER A 360 9.18 12.34 -10.71
CA SER A 360 9.39 13.30 -11.78
C SER A 360 10.84 13.37 -12.23
N ALA A 361 11.03 13.49 -13.54
CA ALA A 361 12.30 13.87 -14.15
C ALA A 361 12.06 15.01 -15.15
N PRO A 362 13.08 15.82 -15.48
CA PRO A 362 12.97 16.75 -16.59
C PRO A 362 12.66 15.97 -17.89
N PRO A 363 11.83 16.54 -18.78
CA PRO A 363 11.56 15.93 -20.08
C PRO A 363 12.83 15.92 -20.93
N SER A 364 12.94 14.97 -21.87
CA SER A 364 14.08 14.90 -22.79
C SER A 364 14.20 16.11 -23.72
N ALA A 365 13.09 16.82 -23.94
CA ALA A 365 13.04 18.09 -24.66
C ALA A 365 11.89 18.97 -24.12
N PRO A 366 11.87 20.28 -24.41
CA PRO A 366 10.71 21.13 -24.11
C PRO A 366 9.41 20.49 -24.64
N LEU A 367 8.36 20.50 -23.82
CA LEU A 367 7.08 19.90 -24.19
C LEU A 367 6.24 20.88 -25.02
N ILE A 368 5.56 20.35 -26.04
CA ILE A 368 4.56 21.05 -26.84
C ILE A 368 3.22 20.33 -26.70
N ARG A 369 2.12 21.09 -26.70
CA ARG A 369 0.76 20.52 -26.78
C ARG A 369 0.29 20.49 -28.23
N LEU A 370 -0.18 19.35 -28.69
CA LEU A 370 -0.67 19.11 -30.06
C LEU A 370 -2.11 18.63 -30.02
N GLY A 371 -2.96 19.14 -30.91
CA GLY A 371 -4.40 18.88 -30.95
C GLY A 371 -5.25 19.96 -30.26
N THR A 372 -6.58 19.75 -30.23
CA THR A 372 -7.54 20.70 -29.63
C THR A 372 -7.45 20.76 -28.11
N ASP A 373 -8.18 21.67 -27.47
CA ASP A 373 -8.30 21.67 -26.01
C ASP A 373 -8.88 20.38 -25.44
N TYR A 374 -9.73 19.67 -26.19
CA TYR A 374 -10.32 18.39 -25.80
C TYR A 374 -9.39 17.21 -26.10
N GLY A 375 -9.10 16.93 -27.38
CA GLY A 375 -8.32 15.75 -27.78
C GLY A 375 -6.79 15.92 -27.76
N GLY A 376 -6.26 17.05 -27.30
CA GLY A 376 -4.84 17.39 -27.42
C GLY A 376 -3.94 16.96 -26.27
N TRP A 377 -2.71 16.56 -26.60
CA TRP A 377 -1.74 15.97 -25.67
C TRP A 377 -0.39 16.68 -25.66
N TRP A 378 0.29 16.63 -24.51
CA TRP A 378 1.66 17.12 -24.36
C TRP A 378 2.69 16.08 -24.77
N LEU A 379 3.68 16.48 -25.56
CA LEU A 379 4.73 15.61 -26.11
C LEU A 379 6.07 16.38 -26.19
N PRO A 380 7.24 15.73 -26.03
CA PRO A 380 8.52 16.32 -26.39
C PRO A 380 8.52 16.94 -27.79
N GLN A 381 8.96 18.19 -27.91
CA GLN A 381 9.00 18.93 -29.17
C GLN A 381 9.96 18.33 -30.20
N THR A 382 10.93 17.52 -29.75
CA THR A 382 11.94 16.84 -30.58
C THR A 382 12.11 15.41 -30.10
N GLY A 383 12.63 14.52 -30.96
CA GLY A 383 12.94 13.13 -30.62
C GLY A 383 12.03 12.09 -31.30
N LEU A 384 11.04 12.55 -32.07
CA LEU A 384 10.26 11.74 -33.00
C LEU A 384 10.64 12.06 -34.46
N SER A 385 10.40 11.09 -35.33
CA SER A 385 10.71 11.10 -36.75
C SER A 385 9.73 10.21 -37.52
N ALA A 386 9.86 10.17 -38.85
CA ALA A 386 9.00 9.34 -39.70
C ALA A 386 9.16 7.82 -39.46
N ASP A 387 10.27 7.40 -38.84
CA ASP A 387 10.51 6.00 -38.49
C ASP A 387 9.80 5.59 -37.17
N ASP A 388 9.27 6.57 -36.44
CA ASP A 388 8.58 6.33 -35.19
C ASP A 388 7.11 5.97 -35.42
N VAL A 389 6.63 4.98 -34.65
CA VAL A 389 5.23 4.56 -34.68
C VAL A 389 4.50 5.05 -33.45
N VAL A 390 3.34 5.66 -33.65
CA VAL A 390 2.44 6.15 -32.61
C VAL A 390 1.23 5.23 -32.58
N VAL A 391 0.91 4.69 -31.41
CA VAL A 391 -0.34 3.99 -31.17
C VAL A 391 -1.22 4.88 -30.31
N SER A 392 -2.44 5.14 -30.77
CA SER A 392 -3.38 6.07 -30.13
C SER A 392 -4.71 5.37 -29.89
N ALA A 393 -5.01 5.05 -28.64
CA ALA A 393 -6.21 4.32 -28.27
C ALA A 393 -7.23 5.25 -27.58
N GLY A 394 -8.50 5.08 -27.96
CA GLY A 394 -9.63 5.92 -27.57
C GLY A 394 -9.55 7.27 -28.26
N ALA A 395 -9.98 7.31 -29.51
CA ALA A 395 -9.97 8.52 -30.32
C ALA A 395 -11.24 9.35 -30.12
N GLY A 396 -12.36 8.69 -29.84
CA GLY A 396 -13.67 9.32 -29.87
C GLY A 396 -13.89 10.03 -31.21
N GLU A 397 -14.32 11.28 -31.14
CA GLU A 397 -14.59 12.11 -32.32
C GLU A 397 -13.50 13.19 -32.53
N ASP A 398 -12.33 13.03 -31.89
CA ASP A 398 -11.21 13.98 -31.96
C ASP A 398 -9.85 13.27 -32.11
N ILE A 399 -9.37 13.18 -33.35
CA ILE A 399 -8.03 12.66 -33.70
C ILE A 399 -7.03 13.78 -33.98
N SER A 400 -7.25 14.98 -33.43
CA SER A 400 -6.44 16.17 -33.76
C SER A 400 -5.00 16.03 -33.30
N PHE A 401 -4.79 15.36 -32.17
CA PHE A 401 -3.46 14.97 -31.71
C PHE A 401 -2.75 14.10 -32.76
N ASP A 402 -3.43 13.07 -33.27
CA ASP A 402 -2.87 12.15 -34.26
C ASP A 402 -2.49 12.90 -35.54
N VAL A 403 -3.42 13.72 -36.05
CA VAL A 403 -3.17 14.57 -37.22
C VAL A 403 -1.93 15.45 -37.03
N GLU A 404 -1.84 16.16 -35.91
CA GLU A 404 -0.72 17.06 -35.65
C GLU A 404 0.61 16.32 -35.48
N VAL A 405 0.61 15.13 -34.88
CA VAL A 405 1.82 14.30 -34.75
C VAL A 405 2.27 13.77 -36.12
N ALA A 406 1.33 13.27 -36.94
CA ALA A 406 1.62 12.79 -38.29
C ALA A 406 2.19 13.93 -39.16
N LYS A 407 1.59 15.12 -39.10
CA LYS A 407 2.00 16.30 -39.85
C LYS A 407 3.37 16.82 -39.41
N ARG A 408 3.60 16.92 -38.10
CA ARG A 408 4.80 17.55 -37.54
C ARG A 408 6.03 16.67 -37.58
N PHE A 409 5.87 15.37 -37.31
CA PHE A 409 6.99 14.43 -37.17
C PHE A 409 7.06 13.40 -38.31
N GLY A 410 6.02 13.29 -39.13
CA GLY A 410 5.94 12.30 -40.20
C GLY A 410 5.67 10.87 -39.71
N CYS A 411 5.40 10.69 -38.42
CA CYS A 411 5.21 9.38 -37.79
C CYS A 411 4.09 8.58 -38.46
N ARG A 412 4.24 7.25 -38.48
CA ARG A 412 3.12 6.34 -38.73
C ARG A 412 2.25 6.27 -37.47
N ILE A 413 0.94 6.38 -37.63
CA ILE A 413 -0.02 6.35 -36.52
C ILE A 413 -0.99 5.20 -36.71
N VAL A 414 -1.24 4.45 -35.65
CA VAL A 414 -2.32 3.47 -35.58
C VAL A 414 -3.30 3.90 -34.49
N VAL A 415 -4.52 4.22 -34.91
CA VAL A 415 -5.61 4.65 -34.03
C VAL A 415 -6.51 3.47 -33.73
N LEU A 416 -6.87 3.27 -32.47
CA LEU A 416 -7.73 2.20 -31.97
C LEU A 416 -8.95 2.78 -31.28
N ASP A 417 -10.14 2.57 -31.85
CA ASP A 417 -11.39 2.86 -31.16
C ASP A 417 -12.54 2.02 -31.73
N PRO A 418 -13.17 1.14 -30.94
CA PRO A 418 -14.26 0.31 -31.42
C PRO A 418 -15.62 1.03 -31.43
N THR A 419 -15.69 2.26 -30.89
CA THR A 419 -16.95 2.99 -30.72
C THR A 419 -17.58 3.31 -32.08
N PRO A 420 -18.86 2.95 -32.32
CA PRO A 420 -19.52 3.21 -33.60
C PRO A 420 -19.45 4.68 -34.06
N ARG A 421 -19.58 5.63 -33.12
CA ARG A 421 -19.45 7.06 -33.39
C ARG A 421 -18.03 7.46 -33.80
N ALA A 422 -17.01 6.93 -33.14
CA ALA A 422 -15.61 7.19 -33.48
C ALA A 422 -15.27 6.67 -34.88
N ILE A 423 -15.74 5.46 -35.21
CA ILE A 423 -15.58 4.86 -36.54
C ILE A 423 -16.24 5.75 -37.60
N ALA A 424 -17.50 6.14 -37.37
CA ALA A 424 -18.23 7.01 -38.30
C ALA A 424 -17.55 8.38 -38.48
N HIS A 425 -17.06 8.97 -37.39
CA HIS A 425 -16.34 10.23 -37.40
C HIS A 425 -15.04 10.16 -38.22
N PHE A 426 -14.26 9.09 -38.04
CA PHE A 426 -13.02 8.89 -38.80
C PHE A 426 -13.29 8.73 -40.30
N GLU A 427 -14.25 7.89 -40.69
CA GLU A 427 -14.58 7.71 -42.12
C GLU A 427 -15.10 9.01 -42.74
N ALA A 428 -15.96 9.76 -42.04
CA ALA A 428 -16.42 11.06 -42.51
C ALA A 428 -15.28 12.08 -42.67
N THR A 429 -14.33 12.10 -41.72
CA THR A 429 -13.13 12.94 -41.76
C THR A 429 -12.25 12.61 -42.97
N LYS A 430 -12.05 11.31 -43.22
CA LYS A 430 -11.27 10.80 -44.34
C LYS A 430 -11.89 11.14 -45.69
N ASP A 431 -13.21 10.98 -45.82
CA ASP A 431 -13.94 11.36 -47.04
C ASP A 431 -13.91 12.87 -47.30
N ALA A 432 -14.06 13.68 -46.25
CA ALA A 432 -13.98 15.13 -46.36
C ALA A 432 -12.59 15.59 -46.84
N ILE A 433 -11.51 15.09 -46.24
CA ILE A 433 -10.14 15.46 -46.66
C ILE A 433 -9.83 14.95 -48.06
N ALA A 434 -10.27 13.73 -48.42
CA ALA A 434 -10.10 13.20 -49.77
C ALA A 434 -10.80 14.03 -50.86
N THR A 435 -11.88 14.72 -50.50
CA THR A 435 -12.66 15.59 -51.41
C THR A 435 -12.30 17.08 -51.31
N GLY A 436 -11.37 17.45 -50.42
CA GLY A 436 -11.00 18.84 -50.14
C GLY A 436 -12.08 19.63 -49.39
N ALA A 437 -13.08 18.94 -48.82
CA ALA A 437 -14.10 19.53 -47.97
C ALA A 437 -13.55 19.78 -46.56
N PRO A 438 -14.08 20.78 -45.83
CA PRO A 438 -13.73 20.97 -44.42
C PRO A 438 -14.12 19.74 -43.59
N ALA A 439 -13.17 19.19 -42.82
CA ALA A 439 -13.40 18.05 -41.94
C ALA A 439 -13.55 18.53 -40.49
N PRO A 440 -14.77 18.61 -39.92
CA PRO A 440 -14.98 19.16 -38.59
C PRO A 440 -14.42 18.25 -37.50
N ILE A 441 -13.88 18.83 -36.43
CA ILE A 441 -13.41 18.10 -35.25
C ILE A 441 -14.57 17.98 -34.26
N ASN A 442 -14.84 16.78 -33.73
CA ASN A 442 -15.91 16.54 -32.76
C ASN A 442 -17.27 17.15 -33.19
N ASN A 443 -17.60 17.04 -34.48
CA ASN A 443 -18.80 17.63 -35.09
C ASN A 443 -18.97 19.15 -34.86
N ALA A 444 -17.88 19.88 -34.57
CA ALA A 444 -17.91 21.31 -34.32
C ALA A 444 -18.22 22.12 -35.59
N ALA A 445 -19.01 23.17 -35.44
CA ALA A 445 -19.42 24.01 -36.56
C ALA A 445 -18.29 24.87 -37.17
N ALA A 446 -17.19 25.08 -36.44
CA ALA A 446 -16.17 26.07 -36.81
C ALA A 446 -14.72 25.64 -36.54
N VAL A 447 -14.48 24.36 -36.17
CA VAL A 447 -13.15 23.84 -35.89
C VAL A 447 -12.92 22.64 -36.80
N PHE A 448 -11.88 22.69 -37.62
CA PHE A 448 -11.62 21.70 -38.68
C PHE A 448 -10.20 21.16 -38.57
N TYR A 449 -9.99 19.92 -39.02
CA TYR A 449 -8.65 19.35 -39.15
C TYR A 449 -7.86 20.08 -40.23
N GLU A 450 -6.62 20.46 -39.91
CA GLU A 450 -5.65 20.96 -40.89
C GLU A 450 -4.76 19.81 -41.40
N ALA A 451 -5.37 18.88 -42.14
CA ALA A 451 -4.70 17.70 -42.69
C ALA A 451 -4.92 17.58 -44.20
N ASP A 452 -3.90 17.12 -44.92
CA ASP A 452 -4.00 16.69 -46.31
C ASP A 452 -4.02 15.16 -46.42
N SER A 453 -4.21 14.65 -47.65
CA SER A 453 -4.23 13.21 -47.92
C SER A 453 -2.92 12.52 -47.56
N GLU A 454 -1.78 13.22 -47.63
CA GLU A 454 -0.49 12.66 -47.21
C GLU A 454 -0.49 12.42 -45.68
N THR A 455 -0.89 13.43 -44.91
CA THR A 455 -0.99 13.35 -43.45
C THR A 455 -1.92 12.22 -43.03
N LEU A 456 -3.11 12.13 -43.64
CA LEU A 456 -4.07 11.05 -43.34
C LEU A 456 -3.57 9.67 -43.74
N SER A 457 -2.78 9.54 -44.82
CA SER A 457 -2.25 8.24 -45.25
C SER A 457 -1.33 7.59 -44.21
N ARG A 458 -0.79 8.40 -43.28
CA ARG A 458 0.02 7.94 -42.16
C ARG A 458 -0.82 7.41 -40.99
N ILE A 459 -2.13 7.66 -40.98
CA ILE A 459 -3.05 7.31 -39.89
C ILE A 459 -3.90 6.09 -40.28
N ALA A 460 -3.67 4.99 -39.59
CA ALA A 460 -4.42 3.75 -39.74
C ALA A 460 -5.42 3.59 -38.59
N PHE A 461 -6.70 3.82 -38.85
CA PHE A 461 -7.76 3.57 -37.87
C PHE A 461 -8.16 2.10 -37.86
N ARG A 462 -8.34 1.52 -36.67
CA ARG A 462 -8.85 0.16 -36.47
C ARG A 462 -10.01 0.17 -35.47
N PRO A 463 -11.12 -0.51 -35.80
CA PRO A 463 -12.29 -0.60 -34.92
C PRO A 463 -12.07 -1.67 -33.82
N TRP A 464 -10.93 -1.60 -33.15
CA TRP A 464 -10.53 -2.53 -32.09
C TRP A 464 -10.40 -1.78 -30.78
N GLY A 465 -10.84 -2.40 -29.69
CA GLY A 465 -10.47 -1.98 -28.35
C GLY A 465 -9.03 -2.36 -28.04
N LEU A 466 -8.35 -1.56 -27.22
CA LEU A 466 -7.05 -1.93 -26.66
C LEU A 466 -7.24 -2.58 -25.28
N TRP A 467 -6.67 -3.76 -25.06
CA TRP A 467 -6.84 -4.51 -23.82
C TRP A 467 -5.62 -5.35 -23.42
N ARG A 468 -5.66 -5.99 -22.24
CA ARG A 468 -4.56 -6.82 -21.72
C ARG A 468 -4.34 -8.13 -22.48
N LYS A 469 -5.36 -8.62 -23.19
CA LYS A 469 -5.33 -9.86 -24.01
C LYS A 469 -6.37 -9.75 -25.11
N ASN A 470 -6.26 -10.62 -26.12
CA ASN A 470 -7.23 -10.67 -27.21
C ASN A 470 -8.52 -11.33 -26.70
N GLU A 471 -9.62 -10.60 -26.71
CA GLU A 471 -10.94 -11.11 -26.36
C GLU A 471 -12.03 -10.17 -26.89
N THR A 472 -13.27 -10.65 -26.94
CA THR A 472 -14.43 -9.78 -27.18
C THR A 472 -14.92 -9.28 -25.84
N LEU A 473 -15.06 -7.95 -25.70
CA LEU A 473 -15.59 -7.32 -24.49
C LEU A 473 -16.84 -6.52 -24.83
N LYS A 474 -17.74 -6.42 -23.84
CA LYS A 474 -18.84 -5.47 -23.88
C LYS A 474 -18.31 -4.08 -23.53
N PHE A 475 -18.55 -3.13 -24.42
CA PHE A 475 -18.31 -1.70 -24.23
C PHE A 475 -19.60 -1.07 -23.74
N HIS A 476 -19.61 -0.72 -22.47
CA HIS A 476 -20.77 -0.16 -21.78
C HIS A 476 -20.96 1.31 -22.17
N ALA A 477 -22.20 1.67 -22.49
CA ALA A 477 -22.56 3.02 -22.90
C ALA A 477 -22.42 4.02 -21.75
N PRO A 478 -22.07 5.28 -22.02
CA PRO A 478 -22.10 6.31 -20.98
C PRO A 478 -23.54 6.57 -20.52
N ALA A 479 -23.73 6.90 -19.25
CA ALA A 479 -25.03 7.23 -18.67
C ALA A 479 -25.68 8.46 -19.33
N ASN A 480 -24.86 9.37 -19.88
CA ASN A 480 -25.32 10.45 -20.74
C ASN A 480 -25.17 10.06 -22.22
N ALA A 481 -26.29 9.90 -22.92
CA ALA A 481 -26.35 9.53 -24.33
C ALA A 481 -25.65 10.52 -25.29
N GLY A 482 -25.39 11.76 -24.86
CA GLY A 482 -24.61 12.73 -25.63
C GLY A 482 -23.10 12.43 -25.65
N SER A 483 -22.59 11.67 -24.69
CA SER A 483 -21.17 11.30 -24.60
C SER A 483 -20.84 10.16 -25.57
N VAL A 484 -19.62 10.16 -26.11
CA VAL A 484 -19.12 9.12 -27.01
C VAL A 484 -18.34 8.02 -26.27
N SER A 485 -17.84 8.33 -25.08
CA SER A 485 -16.99 7.48 -24.25
C SER A 485 -17.66 6.18 -23.77
N HIS A 486 -17.38 5.06 -24.43
CA HIS A 486 -17.78 3.74 -23.95
C HIS A 486 -16.66 3.07 -23.17
N SER A 487 -17.01 2.33 -22.12
CA SER A 487 -16.05 1.69 -21.22
C SER A 487 -16.13 0.17 -21.26
N ALA A 488 -15.00 -0.49 -21.45
CA ALA A 488 -14.89 -1.95 -21.35
C ALA A 488 -14.95 -2.49 -19.90
N VAL A 489 -14.90 -1.60 -18.89
CA VAL A 489 -14.92 -1.96 -17.45
C VAL A 489 -16.17 -1.47 -16.72
N ASN A 490 -17.15 -0.93 -17.46
CA ASN A 490 -18.42 -0.42 -16.95
C ASN A 490 -18.30 0.64 -15.85
N LEU A 491 -17.53 1.71 -16.09
CA LEU A 491 -17.33 2.79 -15.11
C LEU A 491 -18.62 3.44 -14.60
N GLN A 492 -19.70 3.39 -15.37
CA GLN A 492 -20.95 4.11 -15.07
C GLN A 492 -22.11 3.17 -14.71
N ASN A 493 -21.83 1.88 -14.50
CA ASN A 493 -22.82 0.86 -14.17
C ASN A 493 -24.06 0.88 -15.08
N THR A 494 -23.84 0.92 -16.38
CA THR A 494 -24.91 0.88 -17.39
C THR A 494 -25.08 -0.53 -17.96
N ASP A 495 -26.33 -0.87 -18.27
CA ASP A 495 -26.68 -2.16 -18.87
C ASP A 495 -26.58 -2.14 -20.40
N ASP A 496 -26.64 -0.95 -21.02
CA ASP A 496 -26.54 -0.76 -22.47
C ASP A 496 -25.07 -0.78 -22.94
N GLY A 497 -24.86 -1.17 -24.19
CA GLY A 497 -23.52 -1.29 -24.77
C GLY A 497 -23.46 -2.21 -25.98
N PHE A 498 -22.27 -2.35 -26.55
CA PHE A 498 -22.02 -3.20 -27.71
C PHE A 498 -20.79 -4.08 -27.49
N ASP A 499 -20.75 -5.24 -28.14
CA ASP A 499 -19.58 -6.12 -28.09
C ASP A 499 -18.56 -5.70 -29.15
N ALA A 500 -17.29 -5.63 -28.77
CA ALA A 500 -16.21 -5.29 -29.68
C ALA A 500 -15.00 -6.22 -29.53
N GLU A 501 -14.28 -6.39 -30.64
CA GLU A 501 -12.98 -7.06 -30.62
C GLU A 501 -11.97 -6.17 -29.88
N CYS A 502 -11.35 -6.71 -28.83
CA CYS A 502 -10.21 -6.11 -28.18
C CYS A 502 -8.93 -6.87 -28.52
N VAL A 503 -7.87 -6.12 -28.81
CA VAL A 503 -6.54 -6.66 -29.10
C VAL A 503 -5.55 -6.23 -28.01
N SER A 504 -4.56 -7.09 -27.76
CA SER A 504 -3.37 -6.72 -26.99
C SER A 504 -2.37 -5.95 -27.85
N LEU A 505 -1.44 -5.22 -27.22
CA LEU A 505 -0.33 -4.56 -27.92
C LEU A 505 0.49 -5.56 -28.76
N ASP A 506 0.71 -6.77 -28.24
CA ASP A 506 1.43 -7.84 -28.95
C ASP A 506 0.71 -8.21 -30.27
N GLU A 507 -0.63 -8.33 -30.21
CA GLU A 507 -1.44 -8.67 -31.39
C GLU A 507 -1.58 -7.49 -32.36
N LEU A 508 -1.71 -6.27 -31.84
CA LEU A 508 -1.71 -5.05 -32.63
C LEU A 508 -0.42 -4.95 -33.44
N MET A 509 0.73 -5.06 -32.76
CA MET A 509 2.04 -5.00 -33.40
C MET A 509 2.19 -6.06 -34.50
N ARG A 510 1.66 -7.26 -34.26
CA ARG A 510 1.66 -8.34 -35.26
C ARG A 510 0.75 -8.05 -36.45
N ARG A 511 -0.47 -7.53 -36.23
CA ARG A 511 -1.43 -7.24 -37.31
C ARG A 511 -1.01 -6.05 -38.16
N GLU A 512 -0.37 -5.07 -37.53
CA GLU A 512 0.04 -3.84 -38.16
C GLU A 512 1.51 -3.84 -38.59
N ASP A 513 2.24 -4.94 -38.39
CA ASP A 513 3.67 -5.02 -38.74
C ASP A 513 4.48 -3.88 -38.10
N ILE A 514 4.39 -3.78 -36.77
CA ILE A 514 5.07 -2.77 -35.95
C ILE A 514 6.14 -3.47 -35.13
N ASP A 515 7.40 -3.10 -35.34
CA ASP A 515 8.52 -3.63 -34.57
C ASP A 515 8.69 -2.94 -33.21
N ASN A 516 8.45 -1.63 -33.17
CA ASN A 516 8.56 -0.83 -31.96
C ASN A 516 7.51 0.27 -31.95
N ILE A 517 6.90 0.48 -30.79
CA ILE A 517 6.02 1.63 -30.55
C ILE A 517 6.87 2.72 -29.93
N SER A 518 6.83 3.93 -30.48
CA SER A 518 7.56 5.08 -29.95
C SER A 518 6.68 5.91 -29.01
N VAL A 519 5.41 6.07 -29.34
CA VAL A 519 4.42 6.75 -28.48
C VAL A 519 3.22 5.84 -28.31
N LEU A 520 2.78 5.64 -27.07
CA LEU A 520 1.52 4.99 -26.76
C LEU A 520 0.60 5.97 -26.03
N LYS A 521 -0.47 6.40 -26.70
CA LYS A 521 -1.55 7.21 -26.14
C LYS A 521 -2.73 6.34 -25.74
N MET A 522 -3.25 6.55 -24.54
CA MET A 522 -4.39 5.81 -23.98
C MET A 522 -5.32 6.76 -23.25
N ASP A 523 -6.52 6.87 -23.78
CA ASP A 523 -7.68 7.51 -23.16
C ASP A 523 -8.86 6.55 -23.38
N ILE A 524 -8.90 5.48 -22.59
CA ILE A 524 -9.71 4.29 -22.88
C ILE A 524 -10.62 3.91 -21.71
N GLU A 525 -11.09 4.92 -20.98
CA GLU A 525 -12.22 4.81 -20.05
C GLU A 525 -12.08 3.65 -19.05
N GLY A 526 -10.91 3.58 -18.40
CA GLY A 526 -10.58 2.69 -17.29
C GLY A 526 -9.78 1.46 -17.71
N ALA A 527 -9.70 1.19 -19.02
CA ALA A 527 -8.94 0.06 -19.55
C ALA A 527 -7.42 0.26 -19.50
N GLU A 528 -6.94 1.50 -19.34
CA GLU A 528 -5.52 1.85 -19.32
C GLU A 528 -4.77 1.12 -18.20
N PHE A 529 -5.40 0.89 -17.04
CA PHE A 529 -4.78 0.14 -15.95
C PHE A 529 -4.42 -1.31 -16.37
N ALA A 530 -5.33 -1.98 -17.06
CA ALA A 530 -5.13 -3.36 -17.51
C ALA A 530 -4.06 -3.45 -18.61
N VAL A 531 -4.02 -2.47 -19.51
CA VAL A 531 -3.01 -2.38 -20.58
C VAL A 531 -1.63 -2.08 -19.99
N LEU A 532 -1.53 -1.11 -19.09
CA LEU A 532 -0.28 -0.74 -18.41
C LEU A 532 0.27 -1.87 -17.55
N ASP A 533 -0.59 -2.61 -16.83
CA ASP A 533 -0.18 -3.81 -16.10
C ASP A 533 0.35 -4.91 -17.03
N ARG A 534 -0.07 -4.96 -18.30
CA ARG A 534 0.50 -5.87 -19.31
C ARG A 534 1.79 -5.31 -19.90
N LEU A 535 1.90 -3.99 -20.06
CA LEU A 535 3.08 -3.30 -20.57
C LEU A 535 4.26 -3.41 -19.61
N VAL A 536 4.05 -3.16 -18.32
CA VAL A 536 5.01 -3.41 -17.24
C VAL A 536 5.51 -4.85 -17.33
N ASP A 537 4.57 -5.77 -17.59
CA ASP A 537 4.74 -7.20 -17.83
C ASP A 537 5.32 -7.60 -19.20
N SER A 538 5.87 -6.67 -19.96
CA SER A 538 6.42 -6.93 -21.29
C SER A 538 7.86 -6.43 -21.37
N SER A 539 8.54 -6.72 -22.48
CA SER A 539 9.81 -6.06 -22.86
C SER A 539 9.58 -4.82 -23.72
N LEU A 540 8.34 -4.55 -24.15
CA LEU A 540 8.00 -3.38 -24.93
C LEU A 540 8.15 -2.14 -24.05
N ARG A 541 8.89 -1.15 -24.53
CA ARG A 541 9.14 0.12 -23.83
C ARG A 541 8.91 1.28 -24.78
N PRO A 542 7.65 1.72 -24.99
CA PRO A 542 7.40 2.92 -25.76
C PRO A 542 8.19 4.07 -25.17
N LYS A 543 8.82 4.88 -26.04
CA LYS A 543 9.65 6.01 -25.60
C LYS A 543 8.82 6.98 -24.76
N ILE A 544 7.56 7.18 -25.16
CA ILE A 544 6.63 8.10 -24.51
C ILE A 544 5.31 7.38 -24.24
N LEU A 545 4.77 7.55 -23.03
CA LEU A 545 3.41 7.17 -22.67
C LEU A 545 2.58 8.43 -22.41
N LEU A 546 1.41 8.49 -23.03
CA LEU A 546 0.40 9.52 -22.85
C LEU A 546 -0.83 8.83 -22.30
N VAL A 547 -1.22 9.12 -21.06
CA VAL A 547 -2.26 8.34 -20.37
C VAL A 547 -3.24 9.28 -19.68
N GLU A 548 -4.54 9.12 -19.97
CA GLU A 548 -5.61 9.67 -19.16
C GLU A 548 -6.14 8.57 -18.24
N PHE A 549 -6.01 8.77 -16.93
CA PHE A 549 -6.46 7.78 -15.96
C PHE A 549 -7.93 8.00 -15.58
N HIS A 550 -8.74 6.95 -15.75
CA HIS A 550 -10.16 6.88 -15.47
C HIS A 550 -10.47 5.84 -14.37
N PRO A 551 -10.23 6.18 -13.09
CA PRO A 551 -10.48 5.28 -11.98
C PRO A 551 -11.98 5.06 -11.75
N GLY A 552 -12.41 3.79 -11.65
CA GLY A 552 -13.82 3.37 -11.70
C GLY A 552 -14.67 3.50 -10.44
N ASP A 553 -14.47 4.54 -9.63
CA ASP A 553 -15.31 4.78 -8.45
C ASP A 553 -15.70 6.26 -8.31
N SER A 554 -17.00 6.53 -8.16
CA SER A 554 -17.60 7.88 -8.10
C SER A 554 -17.55 8.51 -6.71
N ASP A 555 -17.10 7.76 -5.68
CA ASP A 555 -16.80 8.30 -4.35
C ASP A 555 -15.29 8.53 -4.16
N ALA A 556 -14.93 9.81 -4.18
CA ALA A 556 -13.64 10.42 -3.81
C ALA A 556 -12.46 10.21 -4.78
N GLU A 557 -12.16 11.27 -5.53
CA GLU A 557 -10.89 11.67 -6.19
C GLU A 557 -9.61 11.04 -5.59
N ARG A 558 -9.62 10.83 -4.28
CA ARG A 558 -8.61 10.22 -3.44
C ARG A 558 -8.28 8.75 -3.77
N THR A 559 -9.29 7.91 -4.01
CA THR A 559 -9.11 6.50 -4.38
C THR A 559 -8.59 6.42 -5.81
N GLY A 560 -9.14 7.21 -6.73
CA GLY A 560 -8.63 7.26 -8.09
C GLY A 560 -7.20 7.78 -8.21
N LYS A 561 -6.87 8.83 -7.44
CA LYS A 561 -5.57 9.52 -7.53
C LYS A 561 -4.44 8.62 -7.26
N ALA A 562 -4.65 7.73 -6.33
CA ALA A 562 -3.55 6.95 -5.95
C ALA A 562 -3.54 5.61 -6.72
N GLN A 563 -4.65 5.13 -7.33
CA GLN A 563 -4.64 3.99 -8.29
C GLN A 563 -3.71 4.31 -9.44
N THR A 564 -3.77 5.57 -9.82
CA THR A 564 -2.81 6.23 -10.68
C THR A 564 -1.39 6.20 -10.09
N LEU A 565 -1.13 6.74 -8.89
CA LEU A 565 0.21 6.71 -8.26
C LEU A 565 0.85 5.31 -8.15
N ALA A 566 0.03 4.32 -7.83
CA ALA A 566 0.37 2.92 -7.77
C ALA A 566 0.87 2.41 -9.13
N THR A 567 0.12 2.71 -10.19
CA THR A 567 0.51 2.40 -11.57
C THR A 567 1.74 3.17 -12.01
N LEU A 568 1.86 4.46 -11.65
CA LEU A 568 3.05 5.27 -11.91
C LEU A 568 4.31 4.69 -11.22
N GLY A 569 4.18 4.16 -10.00
CA GLY A 569 5.27 3.48 -9.31
C GLY A 569 5.75 2.22 -10.05
N LYS A 570 4.82 1.43 -10.60
CA LYS A 570 5.15 0.28 -11.45
C LYS A 570 5.90 0.68 -12.72
N LEU A 571 5.45 1.76 -13.36
CA LEU A 571 6.09 2.31 -14.55
C LEU A 571 7.49 2.84 -14.22
N TYR A 572 7.65 3.49 -13.07
CA TYR A 572 8.93 3.97 -12.58
C TYR A 572 9.93 2.84 -12.37
N ASP A 573 9.49 1.75 -11.74
CA ASP A 573 10.29 0.54 -11.49
C ASP A 573 10.79 -0.12 -12.78
N VAL A 574 10.11 0.09 -13.92
CA VAL A 574 10.53 -0.41 -15.24
C VAL A 574 11.21 0.64 -16.12
N GLY A 575 11.53 1.82 -15.57
CA GLY A 575 12.37 2.85 -16.21
C GLY A 575 11.62 4.07 -16.75
N TYR A 576 10.33 4.23 -16.48
CA TYR A 576 9.62 5.47 -16.84
C TYR A 576 9.85 6.58 -15.81
N ARG A 577 9.79 7.82 -16.26
CA ARG A 577 9.78 9.00 -15.40
C ARG A 577 8.60 9.87 -15.76
N LEU A 578 7.96 10.44 -14.74
CA LEU A 578 6.89 11.41 -14.93
C LEU A 578 7.52 12.73 -15.39
N VAL A 579 7.15 13.23 -16.56
CA VAL A 579 7.71 14.51 -17.05
C VAL A 579 6.69 15.64 -17.00
N ARG A 580 5.40 15.29 -17.03
CA ARG A 580 4.29 16.24 -16.86
C ARG A 580 3.03 15.52 -16.40
N TYR A 581 2.22 16.20 -15.60
CA TYR A 581 0.83 15.82 -15.40
C TYR A 581 -0.07 17.06 -15.28
N ARG A 582 -1.35 16.93 -15.64
CA ARG A 582 -2.39 17.93 -15.37
C ARG A 582 -3.72 17.20 -15.18
N GLY A 583 -4.32 17.31 -14.00
CA GLY A 583 -5.54 16.53 -13.70
C GLY A 583 -5.26 15.04 -13.79
N TRP A 584 -5.91 14.36 -14.74
CA TRP A 584 -5.75 12.94 -15.02
C TRP A 584 -4.86 12.63 -16.23
N ASP A 585 -4.32 13.66 -16.90
CA ASP A 585 -3.42 13.51 -18.05
C ASP A 585 -1.98 13.39 -17.58
N TYR A 586 -1.31 12.30 -17.94
CA TYR A 586 0.09 12.04 -17.59
C TYR A 586 0.94 11.83 -18.84
N VAL A 587 2.12 12.46 -18.82
CA VAL A 587 3.19 12.25 -19.81
C VAL A 587 4.35 11.57 -19.09
N LEU A 588 4.70 10.37 -19.55
CA LEU A 588 5.86 9.65 -19.05
C LEU A 588 6.86 9.38 -20.17
N GLU A 589 8.15 9.50 -19.86
CA GLU A 589 9.23 9.15 -20.77
C GLU A 589 10.01 7.95 -20.25
N TYR A 590 10.37 7.04 -21.13
CA TYR A 590 11.27 5.95 -20.81
C TYR A 590 12.71 6.47 -20.76
N GLN A 591 13.30 6.47 -19.56
CA GLN A 591 14.68 6.87 -19.33
C GLN A 591 15.47 5.65 -18.89
N ARG A 592 16.36 5.16 -19.76
CA ARG A 592 17.26 4.05 -19.43
C ARG A 592 18.28 4.57 -18.41
N GLU A 593 18.39 3.96 -17.24
CA GLU A 593 19.47 4.27 -16.30
C GLU A 593 20.80 4.08 -17.05
N THR A 594 21.56 5.16 -17.19
CA THR A 594 22.92 5.12 -17.71
C THR A 594 23.76 4.37 -16.69
N ASP A 595 24.30 3.22 -17.11
CA ASP A 595 25.22 2.37 -16.32
C ASP A 595 26.36 3.15 -15.65
#